data_AF-A0A7J2PWW1-F1
#
_entry.id   AF-A0A7J2PWW1-F1
#
_cell.length_a   1.000
_cell.length_b   1.000
_cell.length_c   1.000
_cell.angle_alpha   90.00
_cell.angle_beta   90.00
_cell.angle_gamma   90.00
#
_symmetry.space_group_name_H-M   'P 1'
#
loop_
_entity.id
_entity.type
_entity.pdbx_description
1 polymer ?
#
loop_
_entity_poly.entity_id
_entity_poly.type
_entity_poly.pdbx_seq_one_letter_code
_entity_poly.pdbx_strand_id
1 'polypeptide(L)'
;MVNTTGNYQKISIRIILILMIVFLSTIIPGLFGIFKTQSLEYGNLYDNTLNTNKFTKENYTAISPIKSYGLGNVTIDDINFISNVEGLFNWSISYPLIAEDLDSKALTVQIESYEYINTTKSATKETPLSPKIDTIYSTINETLRITYNNSKAGYLIYRSRFTTAKLIEFYVDNGTSITKLTAETDYTIDHQFFVVFNYEEFFQKMELNFTINFIWEIQFVLGDWLMFQEEIDPFIMEDVEQEFSPKFIYNFFLISWGVSIDLSENIPIDFLEVALTINPPDKDSLTNHEMFVNINDVNIDNYLKTDNSLKIELSDHFRPNRSFIILNFTSTFRLKFEEPVGNMWAIERLVSGRTVRERIYFPLLVAGPQNIYLENVVIYEPGIYYEQVLNTYSLFERDIEFFEANTSMIGKIGLAVKIPYIYVNETCPFSVKYETDHVLRIVITDKIKMPLVGARVEIFFFTMRYGTYVSNQHIQPIDPGLTDENGQIVLNDVPIGNYTVKVYWEGKFVKEASVNTFKETNFVYTSVPHFPIWILVFGIVNVITITVGFMFYRKNKKLR
;
A
#
# COMPACT_ATOMS: atom_id res chain seq x y z
N MET A 1 -43.65 -74.56 -68.30
CA MET A 1 -44.23 -73.51 -67.43
C MET A 1 -44.29 -74.03 -66.01
N VAL A 2 -43.70 -73.26 -65.11
CA VAL A 2 -43.62 -73.45 -63.65
C VAL A 2 -44.92 -72.92 -63.02
N ASN A 3 -45.51 -73.61 -62.04
CA ASN A 3 -45.66 -73.02 -60.70
C ASN A 3 -46.12 -74.02 -59.62
N THR A 4 -45.42 -73.90 -58.51
CA THR A 4 -45.47 -74.62 -57.23
C THR A 4 -46.45 -74.01 -56.25
N THR A 5 -47.10 -74.82 -55.40
CA THR A 5 -47.60 -74.36 -54.10
C THR A 5 -47.28 -75.35 -52.97
N GLY A 6 -46.15 -75.03 -52.33
CA GLY A 6 -45.73 -75.17 -50.94
C GLY A 6 -46.55 -75.96 -49.92
N ASN A 7 -45.85 -76.94 -49.34
CA ASN A 7 -46.19 -77.71 -48.15
C ASN A 7 -45.67 -76.95 -46.90
N TYR A 8 -46.53 -76.42 -46.03
CA TYR A 8 -46.10 -75.75 -44.79
C TYR A 8 -45.87 -76.79 -43.68
N GLN A 9 -44.60 -77.04 -43.35
CA GLN A 9 -44.20 -77.87 -42.20
C GLN A 9 -44.56 -77.19 -40.87
N LYS A 10 -45.15 -77.95 -39.94
CA LYS A 10 -45.32 -77.57 -38.53
C LYS A 10 -43.95 -77.30 -37.90
N ILE A 11 -43.63 -76.03 -37.65
CA ILE A 11 -42.46 -75.63 -36.89
C ILE A 11 -42.59 -76.19 -35.46
N SER A 12 -41.64 -77.02 -35.05
CA SER A 12 -41.59 -77.59 -33.69
C SER A 12 -41.33 -76.49 -32.66
N ILE A 13 -42.05 -76.51 -31.54
CA ILE A 13 -41.96 -75.51 -30.46
C ILE A 13 -40.55 -75.37 -29.87
N ARG A 14 -39.70 -76.40 -29.97
CA ARG A 14 -38.26 -76.29 -29.64
C ARG A 14 -37.54 -75.25 -30.49
N ILE A 15 -37.91 -75.13 -31.77
CA ILE A 15 -37.32 -74.15 -32.70
C ILE A 15 -37.74 -72.74 -32.32
N ILE A 16 -38.98 -72.54 -31.83
CA ILE A 16 -39.45 -71.23 -31.34
C ILE A 16 -38.75 -70.84 -30.03
N LEU A 17 -38.57 -71.78 -29.09
CA LEU A 17 -37.85 -71.54 -27.84
C LEU A 17 -36.35 -71.25 -28.08
N ILE A 18 -35.73 -72.00 -29.00
CA ILE A 18 -34.34 -71.75 -29.43
C ILE A 18 -34.25 -70.41 -30.15
N LEU A 19 -35.18 -70.08 -31.06
CA LEU A 19 -35.24 -68.76 -31.69
C LEU A 19 -35.42 -67.66 -30.66
N MET A 20 -36.26 -67.84 -29.63
CA MET A 20 -36.47 -66.83 -28.58
C MET A 20 -35.24 -66.67 -27.69
N ILE A 21 -34.56 -67.76 -27.33
CA ILE A 21 -33.29 -67.74 -26.59
C ILE A 21 -32.19 -67.07 -27.43
N VAL A 22 -32.12 -67.37 -28.72
CA VAL A 22 -31.20 -66.73 -29.67
C VAL A 22 -31.56 -65.26 -29.87
N PHE A 23 -32.84 -64.90 -29.96
CA PHE A 23 -33.30 -63.50 -30.06
C PHE A 23 -32.94 -62.71 -28.80
N LEU A 24 -33.15 -63.32 -27.62
CA LEU A 24 -32.78 -62.75 -26.31
C LEU A 24 -31.25 -62.66 -26.11
N SER A 25 -30.48 -63.59 -26.66
CA SER A 25 -29.02 -63.63 -26.49
C SER A 25 -28.23 -62.87 -27.57
N THR A 26 -28.82 -62.57 -28.72
CA THR A 26 -28.10 -61.91 -29.85
C THR A 26 -28.57 -60.48 -30.12
N ILE A 27 -29.86 -60.17 -29.97
CA ILE A 27 -30.38 -58.83 -30.29
C ILE A 27 -30.24 -57.88 -29.10
N ILE A 28 -30.30 -58.38 -27.87
CA ILE A 28 -30.05 -57.55 -26.69
C ILE A 28 -28.60 -57.03 -26.71
N PRO A 29 -27.53 -57.85 -26.88
CA PRO A 29 -26.19 -57.32 -27.05
C PRO A 29 -25.99 -56.48 -28.33
N GLY A 30 -26.67 -56.85 -29.43
CA GLY A 30 -26.57 -56.17 -30.72
C GLY A 30 -27.18 -54.75 -30.77
N LEU A 31 -28.20 -54.48 -29.96
CA LEU A 31 -28.78 -53.13 -29.79
C LEU A 31 -27.86 -52.19 -28.98
N PHE A 32 -26.94 -52.73 -28.19
CA PHE A 32 -26.00 -51.96 -27.37
C PHE A 32 -24.61 -51.75 -28.00
N GLY A 33 -24.30 -52.41 -29.12
CA GLY A 33 -23.07 -52.18 -29.88
C GLY A 33 -22.93 -50.79 -30.53
N ILE A 34 -23.91 -49.89 -30.34
CA ILE A 34 -23.94 -48.52 -30.89
C ILE A 34 -23.58 -47.46 -29.85
N PHE A 35 -23.47 -47.81 -28.56
CA PHE A 35 -22.79 -46.93 -27.61
C PHE A 35 -21.28 -47.05 -27.84
N LYS A 36 -20.77 -46.24 -28.77
CA LYS A 36 -19.35 -45.92 -28.83
C LYS A 36 -18.94 -45.44 -27.44
N THR A 37 -18.30 -46.31 -26.66
CA THR A 37 -17.31 -45.86 -25.69
C THR A 37 -16.24 -45.15 -26.51
N GLN A 38 -16.35 -43.83 -26.63
CA GLN A 38 -15.14 -43.05 -26.80
C GLN A 38 -14.31 -43.36 -25.57
N SER A 39 -13.26 -44.17 -25.77
CA SER A 39 -12.14 -44.16 -24.86
C SER A 39 -11.80 -42.69 -24.64
N LEU A 40 -11.83 -42.26 -23.38
CA LEU A 40 -11.17 -41.05 -22.95
C LEU A 40 -9.72 -41.16 -23.42
N GLU A 41 -9.42 -40.60 -24.60
CA GLU A 41 -8.12 -40.02 -24.79
C GLU A 41 -8.01 -38.99 -23.69
N TYR A 42 -7.05 -39.23 -22.80
CA TYR A 42 -6.56 -38.26 -21.84
C TYR A 42 -6.17 -37.04 -22.68
N GLY A 43 -7.12 -36.13 -22.86
CA GLY A 43 -6.89 -34.91 -23.59
C GLY A 43 -5.77 -34.21 -22.85
N ASN A 44 -4.59 -34.18 -23.46
CA ASN A 44 -3.53 -33.29 -23.06
C ASN A 44 -4.20 -31.92 -22.91
N LEU A 45 -4.35 -31.48 -21.66
CA LEU A 45 -4.71 -30.11 -21.36
C LEU A 45 -3.64 -29.30 -22.06
N TYR A 46 -4.04 -28.71 -23.18
CA TYR A 46 -3.18 -27.89 -23.99
C TYR A 46 -2.44 -26.95 -23.05
N ASP A 47 -1.12 -27.00 -23.15
CA ASP A 47 -0.21 -25.98 -22.66
C ASP A 47 -0.56 -24.68 -23.39
N ASN A 48 -1.68 -24.09 -23.01
CA ASN A 48 -2.04 -22.74 -23.34
C ASN A 48 -1.51 -21.90 -22.18
N THR A 49 -0.19 -21.86 -22.08
CA THR A 49 0.52 -20.74 -21.48
C THR A 49 0.09 -19.50 -22.27
N LEU A 50 -1.07 -18.97 -21.89
CA LEU A 50 -1.53 -17.67 -22.32
C LEU A 50 -0.42 -16.75 -21.82
N ASN A 51 0.41 -16.30 -22.76
CA ASN A 51 1.51 -15.38 -22.56
C ASN A 51 0.87 -14.04 -22.21
N THR A 52 0.29 -13.97 -21.01
CA THR A 52 -0.29 -12.79 -20.42
C THR A 52 0.91 -12.01 -19.96
N ASN A 53 1.43 -11.22 -20.90
CA ASN A 53 2.43 -10.19 -20.66
C ASN A 53 2.25 -9.71 -19.23
N LYS A 54 3.26 -10.00 -18.39
CA LYS A 54 3.43 -9.40 -17.08
C LYS A 54 2.92 -7.97 -17.18
N PHE A 55 2.04 -7.54 -16.29
CA PHE A 55 1.65 -6.14 -16.15
C PHE A 55 2.94 -5.31 -16.24
N THR A 56 3.17 -4.71 -17.40
CA THR A 56 4.48 -4.12 -17.71
C THR A 56 4.51 -2.75 -17.06
N LYS A 57 5.71 -2.30 -16.65
CA LYS A 57 5.95 -0.95 -16.13
C LYS A 57 5.49 0.16 -17.11
N GLU A 58 5.12 -0.18 -18.35
CA GLU A 58 4.63 0.75 -19.37
C GLU A 58 3.22 1.28 -19.08
N ASN A 59 2.39 0.54 -18.33
CA ASN A 59 1.01 0.95 -18.04
C ASN A 59 0.84 1.64 -16.68
N TYR A 60 1.82 1.52 -15.79
CA TYR A 60 1.72 2.02 -14.41
C TYR A 60 3.04 2.64 -13.98
N THR A 61 2.97 3.83 -13.41
CA THR A 61 4.13 4.59 -12.93
C THR A 61 3.98 4.89 -11.45
N ALA A 62 5.02 4.60 -10.67
CA ALA A 62 5.06 4.97 -9.26
C ALA A 62 5.31 6.47 -9.11
N ILE A 63 4.57 7.12 -8.21
CA ILE A 63 4.77 8.52 -7.83
C ILE A 63 6.05 8.65 -7.00
N SER A 64 6.28 7.73 -6.07
CA SER A 64 7.55 7.64 -5.35
C SER A 64 7.97 6.18 -5.17
N PRO A 65 9.24 5.84 -5.42
CA PRO A 65 9.77 4.50 -5.14
C PRO A 65 10.08 4.30 -3.65
N ILE A 66 10.11 5.37 -2.86
CA ILE A 66 10.40 5.34 -1.41
C ILE A 66 9.21 5.86 -0.59
N LYS A 67 9.04 5.31 0.61
CA LYS A 67 8.09 5.84 1.61
C LYS A 67 8.58 7.22 2.09
N SER A 68 7.93 8.29 1.65
CA SER A 68 8.30 9.66 2.03
C SER A 68 7.12 10.61 1.88
N TYR A 69 6.80 11.35 2.93
CA TYR A 69 5.76 12.37 2.87
C TYR A 69 6.31 13.70 2.34
N GLY A 70 5.44 14.51 1.72
CA GLY A 70 5.65 15.95 1.65
C GLY A 70 5.42 16.58 3.02
N LEU A 71 6.41 17.31 3.52
CA LEU A 71 6.37 17.97 4.84
C LEU A 71 6.06 19.47 4.71
N GLY A 72 6.12 20.02 3.49
CA GLY A 72 5.81 21.42 3.19
C GLY A 72 7.00 22.34 3.44
N ASN A 73 6.71 23.57 3.89
CA ASN A 73 7.73 24.54 4.25
C ASN A 73 7.64 24.97 5.72
N VAL A 74 8.79 25.36 6.28
CA VAL A 74 8.88 26.05 7.57
C VAL A 74 9.78 27.26 7.40
N THR A 75 9.27 28.42 7.81
CA THR A 75 9.93 29.72 7.68
C THR A 75 9.97 30.41 9.03
N ILE A 76 11.09 31.08 9.35
CA ILE A 76 11.15 31.95 10.52
C ILE A 76 10.58 33.30 10.12
N ASP A 77 9.61 33.78 10.90
CA ASP A 77 8.94 35.06 10.62
C ASP A 77 9.53 36.20 11.44
N ASP A 78 10.05 35.89 12.63
CA ASP A 78 10.64 36.87 13.54
C ASP A 78 11.54 36.18 14.59
N ILE A 79 12.46 36.92 15.20
CA ILE A 79 13.32 36.46 16.30
C ILE A 79 13.35 37.53 17.39
N ASN A 80 12.95 37.14 18.60
CA ASN A 80 13.10 37.96 19.80
C ASN A 80 14.33 37.52 20.60
N PHE A 81 15.22 38.45 20.91
CA PHE A 81 16.40 38.19 21.74
C PHE A 81 16.08 38.54 23.19
N ILE A 82 15.93 37.52 24.02
CA ILE A 82 15.49 37.66 25.43
C ILE A 82 16.57 38.33 26.28
N SER A 83 17.83 38.15 25.89
CA SER A 83 18.98 38.80 26.51
C SER A 83 20.01 39.17 25.47
N ASN A 84 20.60 40.34 25.62
CA ASN A 84 21.78 40.76 24.87
C ASN A 84 23.00 39.97 25.39
N VAL A 85 23.29 38.84 24.77
CA VAL A 85 24.47 38.04 25.10
C VAL A 85 25.64 38.56 24.31
N GLU A 86 26.67 39.03 25.00
CA GLU A 86 27.87 39.51 24.34
C GLU A 86 28.49 38.46 23.42
N GLY A 87 28.93 38.89 22.23
CA GLY A 87 29.80 38.07 21.39
C GLY A 87 31.15 37.83 22.04
N LEU A 88 32.03 37.16 21.32
CA LEU A 88 33.36 36.85 21.80
C LEU A 88 34.32 37.96 21.41
N PHE A 89 34.88 38.60 22.42
CA PHE A 89 35.99 39.53 22.34
C PHE A 89 37.12 39.01 23.22
N ASN A 90 38.38 39.23 22.81
CA ASN A 90 39.60 38.76 23.46
C ASN A 90 40.00 37.30 23.19
N TRP A 91 40.71 37.07 22.08
CA TRP A 91 41.53 35.88 21.88
C TRP A 91 43.02 36.21 22.07
N SER A 92 43.40 36.42 23.34
CA SER A 92 44.72 36.94 23.75
C SER A 92 45.93 36.15 23.24
N ILE A 93 45.73 34.87 22.88
CA ILE A 93 46.78 34.03 22.28
C ILE A 93 47.22 34.59 20.93
N SER A 94 46.28 35.05 20.10
CA SER A 94 46.58 35.61 18.77
C SER A 94 46.66 37.14 18.78
N TYR A 95 46.00 37.79 19.74
CA TYR A 95 45.89 39.25 19.82
C TYR A 95 46.23 39.77 21.24
N PRO A 96 47.48 39.63 21.72
CA PRO A 96 47.81 39.93 23.12
C PRO A 96 47.58 41.38 23.54
N LEU A 97 47.69 42.34 22.60
CA LEU A 97 47.49 43.76 22.90
C LEU A 97 46.03 44.11 23.22
N ILE A 98 45.05 43.35 22.71
CA ILE A 98 43.63 43.62 22.96
C ILE A 98 43.27 43.43 24.44
N ALA A 99 43.95 42.50 25.11
CA ALA A 99 43.72 42.24 26.53
C ALA A 99 44.10 43.46 27.37
N GLU A 100 45.21 44.14 27.03
CA GLU A 100 45.63 45.36 27.72
C GLU A 100 44.62 46.50 27.56
N ASP A 101 43.99 46.64 26.39
CA ASP A 101 43.00 47.68 26.14
C ASP A 101 41.68 47.44 26.85
N LEU A 102 41.25 46.18 26.95
CA LEU A 102 40.06 45.80 27.70
C LEU A 102 40.28 45.96 29.21
N ASP A 103 41.42 45.50 29.74
CA ASP A 103 41.77 45.60 31.16
C ASP A 103 41.91 47.04 31.63
N SER A 104 42.52 47.90 30.79
CA SER A 104 42.67 49.33 31.07
C SER A 104 41.41 50.15 30.76
N LYS A 105 40.37 49.53 30.18
CA LYS A 105 39.16 50.18 29.64
C LYS A 105 39.45 51.23 28.55
N ALA A 106 40.62 51.14 27.91
CA ALA A 106 40.95 51.92 26.72
C ALA A 106 40.08 51.52 25.51
N LEU A 107 39.54 50.29 25.50
CA LEU A 107 38.50 49.83 24.60
C LEU A 107 37.29 49.34 25.41
N THR A 108 36.11 49.87 25.12
CA THR A 108 34.83 49.38 25.64
C THR A 108 33.95 48.96 24.48
N VAL A 109 33.45 47.73 24.54
CA VAL A 109 32.51 47.14 23.58
C VAL A 109 31.23 46.82 24.33
N GLN A 110 30.10 47.31 23.86
CA GLN A 110 28.79 47.02 24.44
C GLN A 110 27.81 46.60 23.36
N ILE A 111 27.06 45.52 23.58
CA ILE A 111 25.96 45.16 22.69
C ILE A 111 24.79 46.10 22.95
N GLU A 112 24.36 46.77 21.87
CA GLU A 112 23.21 47.67 21.89
C GLU A 112 21.93 46.88 21.59
N SER A 113 21.89 46.14 20.48
CA SER A 113 20.73 45.35 20.09
C SER A 113 21.08 44.18 19.16
N TYR A 114 20.14 43.25 19.10
CA TYR A 114 19.99 42.28 18.03
C TYR A 114 18.63 42.47 17.38
N GLU A 115 18.59 42.50 16.04
CA GLU A 115 17.35 42.68 15.29
C GLU A 115 17.25 41.64 14.18
N TYR A 116 16.11 40.95 14.09
CA TYR A 116 15.80 40.12 12.93
C TYR A 116 15.55 40.99 11.71
N ILE A 117 16.08 40.58 10.56
CA ILE A 117 15.88 41.28 9.28
C ILE A 117 14.90 40.49 8.42
N ASN A 118 15.29 39.27 8.03
CA ASN A 118 14.46 38.37 7.23
C ASN A 118 15.01 36.93 7.22
N THR A 119 14.19 36.01 6.72
CA THR A 119 14.62 34.67 6.32
C THR A 119 15.01 34.69 4.85
N THR A 120 16.25 34.32 4.56
CA THR A 120 16.80 34.25 3.20
C THR A 120 16.47 32.91 2.54
N LYS A 121 16.30 31.85 3.34
CA LYS A 121 15.95 30.52 2.85
C LYS A 121 15.18 29.72 3.90
N SER A 122 14.04 29.18 3.50
CA SER A 122 13.19 28.31 4.33
C SER A 122 13.59 26.85 4.25
N ALA A 123 13.20 26.07 5.26
CA ALA A 123 13.23 24.61 5.18
C ALA A 123 12.07 24.13 4.30
N THR A 124 12.32 23.16 3.42
CA THR A 124 11.35 22.72 2.40
C THR A 124 11.44 21.23 2.12
N LYS A 125 10.29 20.59 1.98
CA LYS A 125 10.06 19.24 1.46
C LYS A 125 8.64 19.20 0.88
N GLU A 126 8.45 19.89 -0.24
CA GLU A 126 7.12 20.12 -0.83
C GLU A 126 6.43 18.82 -1.24
N THR A 127 7.17 17.92 -1.90
CA THR A 127 6.64 16.64 -2.38
C THR A 127 7.47 15.46 -1.84
N PRO A 128 6.95 14.22 -1.93
CA PRO A 128 7.70 12.99 -1.61
C PRO A 128 9.06 12.89 -2.30
N LEU A 129 9.15 13.37 -3.55
CA LEU A 129 10.38 13.30 -4.36
C LEU A 129 11.29 14.52 -4.22
N SER A 130 10.79 15.64 -3.73
CA SER A 130 11.58 16.87 -3.55
C SER A 130 12.74 16.62 -2.58
N PRO A 131 13.93 17.20 -2.80
CA PRO A 131 15.03 17.10 -1.83
C PRO A 131 14.58 17.69 -0.49
N LYS A 132 14.91 17.01 0.59
CA LYS A 132 14.65 17.53 1.94
C LYS A 132 15.72 18.56 2.27
N ILE A 133 15.30 19.80 2.49
CA ILE A 133 16.14 20.88 3.02
C ILE A 133 15.59 21.20 4.40
N ASP A 134 16.24 20.71 5.44
CA ASP A 134 15.84 20.88 6.85
C ASP A 134 16.41 22.16 7.49
N THR A 135 17.11 22.96 6.70
CA THR A 135 17.88 24.10 7.19
C THR A 135 17.21 25.42 6.78
N ILE A 136 17.05 26.32 7.75
CA ILE A 136 16.54 27.68 7.59
C ILE A 136 17.71 28.66 7.76
N TYR A 137 17.85 29.62 6.84
CA TYR A 137 18.82 30.70 6.94
C TYR A 137 18.10 32.02 7.18
N SER A 138 18.52 32.74 8.21
CA SER A 138 17.97 34.05 8.54
C SER A 138 19.07 35.07 8.73
N THR A 139 18.80 36.32 8.37
CA THR A 139 19.71 37.43 8.61
C THR A 139 19.30 38.22 9.84
N ILE A 140 20.30 38.60 10.62
CA ILE A 140 20.16 39.40 11.83
C ILE A 140 21.12 40.59 11.77
N ASN A 141 20.72 41.72 12.32
CA ASN A 141 21.60 42.83 12.62
C ASN A 141 22.07 42.71 14.07
N GLU A 142 23.37 42.77 14.28
CA GLU A 142 23.98 42.86 15.61
C GLU A 142 24.67 44.23 15.72
N THR A 143 24.15 45.06 16.62
CA THR A 143 24.61 46.42 16.81
C THR A 143 25.49 46.53 18.05
N LEU A 144 26.72 47.01 17.87
CA LEU A 144 27.68 47.23 18.94
C LEU A 144 27.99 48.71 19.09
N ARG A 145 28.04 49.19 20.33
CA ARG A 145 28.58 50.49 20.67
C ARG A 145 30.02 50.35 21.10
N ILE A 146 30.90 51.07 20.42
CA ILE A 146 32.35 51.06 20.65
C ILE A 146 32.78 52.43 21.16
N THR A 147 33.52 52.42 22.26
CA THR A 147 34.24 53.58 22.77
C THR A 147 35.71 53.20 22.88
N TYR A 148 36.59 53.98 22.24
CA TYR A 148 38.03 53.82 22.44
C TYR A 148 38.71 55.14 22.78
N ASN A 149 39.71 55.06 23.65
CA ASN A 149 40.53 56.19 24.07
C ASN A 149 41.96 55.70 24.35
N ASN A 150 42.91 56.15 23.53
CA ASN A 150 44.34 55.85 23.71
C ASN A 150 44.62 54.34 23.80
N SER A 151 43.97 53.59 22.91
CA SER A 151 44.11 52.14 22.72
C SER A 151 45.54 51.78 22.27
N LYS A 152 46.09 50.69 22.80
CA LYS A 152 47.40 50.14 22.44
C LYS A 152 47.33 49.18 21.25
N ALA A 153 46.23 48.46 21.08
CA ALA A 153 46.02 47.56 19.97
C ALA A 153 45.56 48.31 18.71
N GLY A 154 44.64 49.27 18.86
CA GLY A 154 44.11 50.06 17.75
C GLY A 154 43.08 49.33 16.86
N TYR A 155 42.70 48.10 17.22
CA TYR A 155 41.75 47.28 16.46
C TYR A 155 40.70 46.60 17.34
N LEU A 156 39.57 46.24 16.75
CA LEU A 156 38.51 45.40 17.32
C LEU A 156 38.72 43.95 16.87
N ILE A 157 38.60 43.01 17.82
CA ILE A 157 38.55 41.57 17.57
C ILE A 157 37.19 41.07 18.04
N TYR A 158 36.33 40.68 17.10
CA TYR A 158 34.94 40.33 17.41
C TYR A 158 34.47 39.08 16.68
N ARG A 159 33.81 38.17 17.40
CA ARG A 159 33.14 37.01 16.80
C ARG A 159 31.72 36.91 17.34
N SER A 160 30.77 36.67 16.43
CA SER A 160 29.37 36.43 16.79
C SER A 160 29.22 35.23 17.71
N ARG A 161 28.21 35.26 18.60
CA ARG A 161 27.92 34.16 19.51
C ARG A 161 27.40 32.90 18.80
N PHE A 162 26.88 33.04 17.58
CA PHE A 162 26.35 31.94 16.77
C PHE A 162 27.49 31.17 16.08
N THR A 163 27.49 29.83 16.19
CA THR A 163 28.50 28.99 15.52
C THR A 163 28.41 29.10 14.00
N THR A 164 27.20 29.28 13.47
CA THR A 164 26.91 29.29 12.03
C THR A 164 26.88 30.69 11.43
N ALA A 165 27.20 31.73 12.22
CA ALA A 165 27.18 33.11 11.75
C ALA A 165 28.20 33.32 10.63
N LYS A 166 27.70 33.81 9.50
CA LYS A 166 28.50 34.28 8.37
C LYS A 166 28.27 35.77 8.19
N LEU A 167 29.35 36.55 8.20
CA LEU A 167 29.27 37.99 7.99
C LEU A 167 28.87 38.27 6.54
N ILE A 168 27.75 38.97 6.34
CA ILE A 168 27.26 39.38 5.01
C ILE A 168 27.62 40.83 4.75
N GLU A 169 27.35 41.71 5.72
CA GLU A 169 27.66 43.14 5.62
C GLU A 169 28.15 43.68 6.95
N PHE A 170 29.01 44.69 6.90
CA PHE A 170 29.56 45.37 8.07
C PHE A 170 29.51 46.87 7.83
N TYR A 171 28.81 47.58 8.70
CA TYR A 171 28.71 49.04 8.67
C TYR A 171 29.28 49.68 9.94
N VAL A 172 29.83 50.87 9.78
CA VAL A 172 30.29 51.73 10.86
C VAL A 172 29.56 53.07 10.79
N ASP A 173 28.96 53.47 11.90
CA ASP A 173 28.32 54.77 12.10
C ASP A 173 29.10 55.58 13.15
N ASN A 174 29.67 56.71 12.74
CA ASN A 174 30.41 57.60 13.63
C ASN A 174 29.58 58.83 14.09
N GLY A 175 28.26 58.78 13.90
CA GLY A 175 27.33 59.86 14.21
C GLY A 175 27.20 60.92 13.10
N THR A 176 28.05 60.88 12.07
CA THR A 176 27.98 61.78 10.91
C THR A 176 27.66 61.07 9.59
N SER A 177 28.05 59.82 9.47
CA SER A 177 27.87 59.01 8.26
C SER A 177 27.89 57.54 8.61
N ILE A 178 27.08 56.76 7.90
CA ILE A 178 27.10 55.29 7.93
C ILE A 178 27.91 54.81 6.72
N THR A 179 29.00 54.09 6.97
CA THR A 179 29.92 53.60 5.95
C THR A 179 29.92 52.07 5.92
N LYS A 180 29.70 51.48 4.75
CA LYS A 180 29.87 50.03 4.54
C LYS A 180 31.35 49.71 4.39
N LEU A 181 31.83 48.76 5.17
CA LEU A 181 33.22 48.30 5.13
C LEU A 181 33.42 47.15 4.14
N THR A 182 34.63 47.04 3.61
CA THR A 182 35.04 46.04 2.63
C THR A 182 36.09 45.09 3.21
N ALA A 183 35.86 43.79 3.08
CA ALA A 183 36.81 42.76 3.51
C ALA A 183 38.18 42.92 2.80
N GLU A 184 39.26 42.56 3.48
CA GLU A 184 40.66 42.70 3.07
C GLU A 184 41.16 44.14 2.84
N THR A 185 40.28 45.13 2.93
CA THR A 185 40.63 46.56 2.84
C THR A 185 40.45 47.22 4.20
N ASP A 186 39.25 47.14 4.76
CA ASP A 186 38.89 47.81 6.01
C ASP A 186 38.94 46.83 7.20
N TYR A 187 38.64 45.55 6.97
CA TYR A 187 38.66 44.50 7.98
C TYR A 187 39.09 43.16 7.38
N THR A 188 39.53 42.23 8.23
CA THR A 188 39.79 40.82 7.84
C THR A 188 39.00 39.87 8.72
N ILE A 189 38.85 38.62 8.27
CA ILE A 189 38.31 37.53 9.09
C ILE A 189 39.42 36.50 9.29
N ASP A 190 39.75 36.23 10.53
CA ASP A 190 40.84 35.29 10.84
C ASP A 190 40.40 33.82 10.71
N HIS A 191 41.35 32.90 10.88
CA HIS A 191 41.14 31.46 10.83
C HIS A 191 40.18 30.90 11.91
N GLN A 192 39.87 31.68 12.94
CA GLN A 192 38.92 31.34 14.00
C GLN A 192 37.61 32.14 13.89
N PHE A 193 37.38 32.76 12.73
CA PHE A 193 36.19 33.54 12.40
C PHE A 193 36.00 34.83 13.22
N PHE A 194 37.07 35.39 13.78
CA PHE A 194 37.04 36.73 14.34
C PHE A 194 37.17 37.78 13.24
N VAL A 195 36.27 38.76 13.28
CA VAL A 195 36.39 40.02 12.55
C VAL A 195 37.45 40.87 13.21
N VAL A 196 38.47 41.25 12.42
CA VAL A 196 39.57 42.12 12.83
C VAL A 196 39.41 43.45 12.12
N PHE A 197 39.05 44.50 12.85
CA PHE A 197 38.80 45.83 12.31
C PHE A 197 39.74 46.87 12.93
N ASN A 198 40.63 47.47 12.12
CA ASN A 198 41.58 48.48 12.57
C ASN A 198 40.91 49.87 12.62
N TYR A 199 40.20 50.17 13.72
CA TYR A 199 39.51 51.44 13.89
C TYR A 199 40.47 52.64 14.02
N GLU A 200 41.67 52.44 14.57
CA GLU A 200 42.63 53.53 14.73
C GLU A 200 43.12 54.04 13.37
N GLU A 201 43.48 53.11 12.48
CA GLU A 201 43.88 53.43 11.11
C GLU A 201 42.71 54.01 10.30
N PHE A 202 41.51 53.43 10.45
CA PHE A 202 40.32 53.86 9.73
C PHE A 202 39.92 55.30 10.07
N PHE A 203 39.93 55.67 11.36
CA PHE A 203 39.47 56.99 11.80
C PHE A 203 40.58 58.03 11.94
N GLN A 204 41.84 57.62 12.09
CA GLN A 204 43.00 58.48 12.29
C GLN A 204 42.83 59.47 13.47
N LYS A 205 42.18 59.02 14.55
CA LYS A 205 41.89 59.81 15.76
C LYS A 205 42.16 58.99 17.02
N MET A 206 42.57 59.66 18.10
CA MET A 206 42.93 59.01 19.38
C MET A 206 41.75 58.71 20.32
N GLU A 207 40.59 59.36 20.13
CA GLU A 207 39.40 59.15 20.97
C GLU A 207 38.13 59.30 20.11
N LEU A 208 37.28 58.27 20.10
CA LEU A 208 36.01 58.27 19.39
C LEU A 208 34.99 57.31 20.02
N ASN A 209 33.72 57.65 19.77
CA ASN A 209 32.57 56.77 19.96
C ASN A 209 31.97 56.49 18.59
N PHE A 210 31.68 55.24 18.30
CA PHE A 210 31.03 54.84 17.05
C PHE A 210 30.21 53.57 17.28
N THR A 211 29.26 53.34 16.39
CA THR A 211 28.41 52.16 16.37
C THR A 211 28.82 51.26 15.20
N ILE A 212 28.88 49.96 15.45
CA ILE A 212 29.06 48.94 14.42
C ILE A 212 27.73 48.23 14.22
N ASN A 213 27.38 47.96 12.97
CA ASN A 213 26.29 47.06 12.63
C ASN A 213 26.86 45.89 11.83
N PHE A 214 26.79 44.69 12.39
CA PHE A 214 27.13 43.46 11.72
C PHE A 214 25.85 42.78 11.21
N ILE A 215 25.76 42.57 9.90
CA ILE A 215 24.69 41.79 9.30
C ILE A 215 25.18 40.35 9.15
N TRP A 216 24.66 39.47 9.99
CA TRP A 216 25.00 38.04 10.00
C TRP A 216 23.91 37.22 9.32
N GLU A 217 24.31 36.26 8.50
CA GLU A 217 23.45 35.13 8.15
C GLU A 217 23.68 34.00 9.16
N ILE A 218 22.62 33.57 9.83
CA ILE A 218 22.64 32.49 10.82
C ILE A 218 21.77 31.32 10.34
N GLN A 219 22.12 30.13 10.83
CA GLN A 219 21.47 28.88 10.45
C GLN A 219 20.67 28.28 11.60
N PHE A 220 19.45 27.83 11.28
CA PHE A 220 18.64 26.96 12.12
C PHE A 220 18.38 25.64 11.39
N VAL A 221 18.28 24.54 12.14
CA VAL A 221 18.01 23.20 11.58
C VAL A 221 16.76 22.62 12.22
N LEU A 222 15.90 21.98 11.42
CA LEU A 222 14.75 21.24 11.91
C LEU A 222 15.16 19.81 12.27
N GLY A 223 15.32 19.56 13.57
CA GLY A 223 15.52 18.24 14.12
C GLY A 223 14.25 17.40 14.10
N ASP A 224 14.38 16.10 13.86
CA ASP A 224 13.28 15.13 13.74
C ASP A 224 12.10 15.64 12.91
N TRP A 225 12.38 16.35 11.82
CA TRP A 225 11.33 16.84 10.93
C TRP A 225 10.75 15.69 10.12
N LEU A 226 9.63 15.13 10.57
CA LEU A 226 9.06 13.91 10.02
C LEU A 226 7.54 13.87 10.15
N MET A 227 6.94 12.96 9.39
CA MET A 227 5.53 12.64 9.41
C MET A 227 5.37 11.12 9.31
N PHE A 228 4.41 10.54 10.02
CA PHE A 228 4.06 9.13 9.88
C PHE A 228 2.57 8.89 10.15
N GLN A 229 2.05 7.81 9.58
CA GLN A 229 0.69 7.33 9.83
C GLN A 229 0.67 6.51 11.12
N GLU A 230 -0.34 6.71 11.97
CA GLU A 230 -0.54 5.91 13.16
C GLU A 230 -1.01 4.48 12.78
N GLU A 231 -0.26 3.45 13.19
CA GLU A 231 -0.48 2.04 12.82
C GLU A 231 -1.03 1.19 13.99
N ILE A 232 -2.05 1.66 14.73
CA ILE A 232 -2.64 0.86 15.83
C ILE A 232 -3.41 -0.35 15.28
N ASP A 233 -4.44 -0.10 14.47
CA ASP A 233 -5.29 -1.13 13.88
C ASP A 233 -5.31 -0.98 12.34
N PRO A 234 -5.25 -2.09 11.58
CA PRO A 234 -5.32 -2.04 10.13
C PRO A 234 -6.71 -1.62 9.65
N PHE A 235 -6.74 -0.83 8.57
CA PHE A 235 -7.97 -0.49 7.88
C PHE A 235 -8.42 -1.67 7.03
N ILE A 236 -9.56 -2.27 7.37
CA ILE A 236 -10.10 -3.40 6.61
C ILE A 236 -10.93 -2.88 5.44
N MET A 237 -10.57 -3.30 4.24
CA MET A 237 -11.35 -3.05 3.04
C MET A 237 -12.42 -4.13 2.86
N GLU A 238 -13.68 -3.71 2.79
CA GLU A 238 -14.84 -4.60 2.68
C GLU A 238 -15.57 -4.47 1.34
N ASP A 239 -15.46 -3.30 0.71
CA ASP A 239 -16.05 -2.98 -0.58
C ASP A 239 -14.99 -2.66 -1.65
N VAL A 240 -15.37 -2.78 -2.93
CA VAL A 240 -14.52 -2.48 -4.10
C VAL A 240 -13.99 -1.04 -4.08
N GLU A 241 -14.74 -0.12 -3.50
CA GLU A 241 -14.38 1.29 -3.31
C GLU A 241 -14.78 1.70 -1.90
N GLN A 242 -13.84 2.26 -1.12
CA GLN A 242 -14.04 2.58 0.29
C GLN A 242 -13.22 3.82 0.69
N GLU A 243 -13.77 4.59 1.63
CA GLU A 243 -13.07 5.72 2.24
C GLU A 243 -12.40 5.32 3.57
N PHE A 244 -11.21 5.86 3.80
CA PHE A 244 -10.41 5.68 5.00
C PHE A 244 -10.02 7.05 5.54
N SER A 245 -10.00 7.20 6.87
CA SER A 245 -9.57 8.45 7.52
C SER A 245 -8.48 8.16 8.56
N PRO A 246 -7.26 7.78 8.12
CA PRO A 246 -6.12 7.57 9.00
C PRO A 246 -5.71 8.82 9.77
N LYS A 247 -5.08 8.58 10.92
CA LYS A 247 -4.41 9.58 11.75
C LYS A 247 -2.94 9.66 11.39
N PHE A 248 -2.40 10.88 11.43
CA PHE A 248 -1.00 11.18 11.18
C PHE A 248 -0.43 12.03 12.30
N ILE A 249 0.86 11.89 12.51
CA ILE A 249 1.65 12.68 13.45
C ILE A 249 2.73 13.38 12.64
N TYR A 250 2.74 14.71 12.66
CA TYR A 250 3.77 15.57 12.08
C TYR A 250 4.51 16.28 13.20
N ASN A 251 5.84 16.21 13.22
CA ASN A 251 6.62 16.81 14.29
C ASN A 251 7.97 17.33 13.82
N PHE A 252 8.51 18.26 14.60
CA PHE A 252 9.91 18.71 14.53
C PHE A 252 10.29 19.50 15.79
N PHE A 253 11.58 19.74 15.96
CA PHE A 253 12.12 20.74 16.87
C PHE A 253 13.16 21.62 16.17
N LEU A 254 13.40 22.82 16.68
CA LEU A 254 14.35 23.75 16.09
C LEU A 254 15.71 23.63 16.79
N ILE A 255 16.80 23.59 16.03
CA ILE A 255 18.17 23.46 16.53
C ILE A 255 18.97 24.69 16.10
N SER A 256 19.73 25.25 17.05
CA SER A 256 20.72 26.30 16.76
C SER A 256 21.84 26.27 17.79
N TRP A 257 23.07 26.50 17.36
CA TRP A 257 24.26 26.36 18.19
C TRP A 257 25.03 27.68 18.29
N GLY A 258 25.51 27.97 19.49
CA GLY A 258 26.46 29.03 19.79
C GLY A 258 27.83 28.47 20.14
N VAL A 259 28.80 29.37 20.26
CA VAL A 259 30.19 29.03 20.56
C VAL A 259 30.47 29.22 22.05
N SER A 260 31.16 28.29 22.70
CA SER A 260 31.62 28.45 24.09
C SER A 260 32.65 29.60 24.21
N ILE A 261 32.80 30.18 25.42
CA ILE A 261 33.71 31.32 25.63
C ILE A 261 35.17 30.97 25.35
N ASP A 262 35.56 29.73 25.66
CA ASP A 262 36.89 29.18 25.44
C ASP A 262 37.09 28.58 24.04
N LEU A 263 36.08 28.68 23.15
CA LEU A 263 36.06 28.11 21.80
C LEU A 263 36.23 26.59 21.73
N SER A 264 36.07 25.88 22.85
CA SER A 264 36.31 24.44 22.93
C SER A 264 35.15 23.61 22.38
N GLU A 265 33.92 24.11 22.45
CA GLU A 265 32.72 23.38 22.06
C GLU A 265 31.57 24.27 21.56
N ASN A 266 30.58 23.63 20.95
CA ASN A 266 29.31 24.24 20.61
C ASN A 266 28.32 24.06 21.76
N ILE A 267 27.60 25.13 22.11
CA ILE A 267 26.62 25.16 23.19
C ILE A 267 25.23 25.50 22.63
N PRO A 268 24.13 24.97 23.19
CA PRO A 268 22.78 25.33 22.75
C PRO A 268 22.51 26.82 22.97
N ILE A 269 21.86 27.49 22.00
CA ILE A 269 21.39 28.86 22.18
C ILE A 269 20.08 28.85 22.95
N ASP A 270 20.02 29.58 24.06
CA ASP A 270 18.84 29.70 24.91
C ASP A 270 18.37 31.14 25.18
N PHE A 271 19.03 32.11 24.55
CA PHE A 271 18.78 33.55 24.70
C PHE A 271 17.88 34.15 23.61
N LEU A 272 17.23 33.32 22.78
CA LEU A 272 16.30 33.79 21.76
C LEU A 272 15.01 32.96 21.70
N GLU A 273 13.97 33.60 21.20
CA GLU A 273 12.65 33.06 20.87
C GLU A 273 12.36 33.31 19.39
N VAL A 274 11.66 32.37 18.75
CA VAL A 274 11.44 32.36 17.31
C VAL A 274 9.96 32.31 17.02
N ALA A 275 9.48 33.22 16.18
CA ALA A 275 8.19 33.07 15.51
C ALA A 275 8.40 32.34 14.18
N LEU A 276 7.50 31.43 13.83
CA LEU A 276 7.62 30.64 12.60
C LEU A 276 6.27 30.34 11.96
N THR A 277 6.28 30.17 10.64
CA THR A 277 5.14 29.67 9.87
C THR A 277 5.45 28.26 9.37
N ILE A 278 4.50 27.34 9.55
CA ILE A 278 4.51 25.99 9.00
C ILE A 278 3.42 25.92 7.92
N ASN A 279 3.79 25.55 6.70
CA ASN A 279 2.86 25.45 5.59
C ASN A 279 2.91 24.03 4.99
N PRO A 280 2.07 23.10 5.48
CA PRO A 280 1.93 21.77 4.89
C PRO A 280 1.42 21.85 3.45
N PRO A 281 1.83 20.94 2.55
CA PRO A 281 1.50 21.04 1.12
C PRO A 281 0.04 20.69 0.84
N ASP A 282 -0.56 19.79 1.62
CA ASP A 282 -1.97 19.37 1.52
C ASP A 282 -2.84 19.96 2.65
N LYS A 283 -2.50 21.16 3.14
CA LYS A 283 -3.14 21.81 4.30
C LYS A 283 -4.67 21.87 4.26
N ASP A 284 -5.27 21.97 3.07
CA ASP A 284 -6.74 22.00 2.91
C ASP A 284 -7.40 20.62 3.07
N SER A 285 -6.63 19.53 3.05
CA SER A 285 -7.08 18.14 3.24
C SER A 285 -6.81 17.61 4.65
N LEU A 286 -6.27 18.44 5.54
CA LEU A 286 -5.97 18.09 6.92
C LEU A 286 -7.16 18.49 7.80
N THR A 287 -7.61 17.59 8.67
CA THR A 287 -8.80 17.78 9.51
C THR A 287 -8.62 17.16 10.89
N ASN A 288 -9.49 17.50 11.85
CA ASN A 288 -9.42 17.01 13.24
C ASN A 288 -8.03 17.18 13.85
N HIS A 289 -7.54 18.41 13.81
CA HIS A 289 -6.20 18.71 14.25
C HIS A 289 -6.10 18.76 15.78
N GLU A 290 -5.00 18.24 16.32
CA GLU A 290 -4.56 18.45 17.71
C GLU A 290 -3.13 18.94 17.65
N MET A 291 -2.82 20.02 18.38
CA MET A 291 -1.50 20.64 18.32
C MET A 291 -0.88 20.70 19.71
N PHE A 292 0.39 20.35 19.79
CA PHE A 292 1.19 20.46 21.00
C PHE A 292 2.39 21.35 20.72
N VAL A 293 2.57 22.35 21.58
CA VAL A 293 3.74 23.23 21.60
C VAL A 293 4.39 23.08 22.96
N ASN A 294 5.66 22.65 23.01
CA ASN A 294 6.38 22.43 24.27
C ASN A 294 5.67 21.44 25.22
N ILE A 295 5.08 20.35 24.70
CA ILE A 295 4.26 19.34 25.43
C ILE A 295 2.87 19.85 25.85
N ASN A 296 2.59 21.14 25.77
CA ASN A 296 1.29 21.66 26.14
C ASN A 296 0.31 21.50 24.99
N ASP A 297 -0.86 20.92 25.29
CA ASP A 297 -2.01 20.92 24.39
C ASP A 297 -2.50 22.37 24.20
N VAL A 298 -2.64 22.79 22.94
CA VAL A 298 -3.04 24.14 22.57
C VAL A 298 -4.23 24.11 21.63
N ASN A 299 -5.10 25.13 21.74
CA ASN A 299 -6.19 25.29 20.77
C ASN A 299 -5.61 25.72 19.42
N ILE A 300 -5.68 24.83 18.43
CA ILE A 300 -5.16 25.06 17.09
C ILE A 300 -5.77 26.27 16.37
N ASP A 301 -7.01 26.66 16.69
CA ASP A 301 -7.66 27.82 16.06
C ASP A 301 -6.89 29.12 16.32
N ASN A 302 -6.08 29.18 17.38
CA ASN A 302 -5.21 30.31 17.67
C ASN A 302 -3.96 30.36 16.79
N TYR A 303 -3.60 29.25 16.16
CA TYR A 303 -2.39 29.08 15.34
C TYR A 303 -2.72 28.98 13.85
N LEU A 304 -3.93 28.59 13.48
CA LEU A 304 -4.34 28.41 12.09
C LEU A 304 -4.63 29.76 11.41
N LYS A 305 -3.92 30.04 10.31
CA LYS A 305 -4.19 31.20 9.44
C LYS A 305 -5.39 30.92 8.52
N THR A 306 -5.89 31.98 7.89
CA THR A 306 -6.97 31.89 6.89
C THR A 306 -6.66 31.01 5.69
N ASP A 307 -5.38 30.78 5.40
CA ASP A 307 -4.92 29.91 4.33
C ASP A 307 -4.55 28.50 4.83
N ASN A 308 -4.97 28.11 6.04
CA ASN A 308 -4.66 26.83 6.69
C ASN A 308 -3.18 26.56 6.97
N SER A 309 -2.29 27.56 6.85
CA SER A 309 -0.94 27.46 7.41
C SER A 309 -0.98 27.68 8.92
N LEU A 310 0.01 27.16 9.65
CA LEU A 310 0.12 27.32 11.10
C LEU A 310 1.16 28.40 11.42
N LYS A 311 0.85 29.30 12.34
CA LYS A 311 1.75 30.36 12.80
C LYS A 311 2.03 30.20 14.29
N ILE A 312 3.30 30.10 14.64
CA ILE A 312 3.81 30.25 15.99
C ILE A 312 4.24 31.70 16.17
N GLU A 313 3.73 32.35 17.20
CA GLU A 313 4.05 33.74 17.53
C GLU A 313 5.17 33.81 18.58
N LEU A 314 5.82 34.97 18.72
CA LEU A 314 6.83 35.17 19.77
C LEU A 314 6.27 34.95 21.19
N SER A 315 4.97 35.19 21.40
CA SER A 315 4.29 34.95 22.68
C SER A 315 4.21 33.48 23.09
N ASP A 316 4.45 32.55 22.17
CA ASP A 316 4.50 31.11 22.47
C ASP A 316 5.83 30.67 23.08
N HIS A 317 6.81 31.59 23.17
CA HIS A 317 8.14 31.36 23.74
C HIS A 317 8.83 30.13 23.12
N PHE A 318 8.75 29.97 21.80
CA PHE A 318 9.35 28.86 21.07
C PHE A 318 10.87 29.07 20.93
N ARG A 319 11.67 28.20 21.56
CA ARG A 319 13.13 28.33 21.67
C ARG A 319 13.88 27.18 21.01
N PRO A 320 14.96 27.45 20.26
CA PRO A 320 15.83 26.40 19.76
C PRO A 320 16.34 25.47 20.87
N ASN A 321 16.48 24.19 20.57
CA ASN A 321 16.96 23.11 21.43
C ASN A 321 16.10 22.82 22.67
N ARG A 322 14.98 23.54 22.87
CA ARG A 322 14.07 23.34 24.01
C ARG A 322 12.63 23.12 23.56
N SER A 323 12.24 23.72 22.45
CA SER A 323 10.87 23.69 21.96
C SER A 323 10.69 22.73 20.80
N PHE A 324 9.51 22.12 20.75
CA PHE A 324 9.11 21.20 19.71
C PHE A 324 7.63 21.39 19.37
N ILE A 325 7.26 20.91 18.19
CA ILE A 325 5.90 20.94 17.66
C ILE A 325 5.48 19.52 17.34
N ILE A 326 4.26 19.18 17.75
CA ILE A 326 3.55 17.98 17.29
C ILE A 326 2.19 18.44 16.79
N LEU A 327 1.86 18.06 15.56
CA LEU A 327 0.56 18.23 14.95
C LEU A 327 0.01 16.85 14.62
N ASN A 328 -1.02 16.44 15.34
CA ASN A 328 -1.83 15.29 14.98
C ASN A 328 -2.94 15.77 14.05
N PHE A 329 -3.26 15.00 13.02
CA PHE A 329 -4.38 15.29 12.14
C PHE A 329 -4.91 14.02 11.50
N THR A 330 -6.07 14.13 10.87
CA THR A 330 -6.66 13.11 10.01
C THR A 330 -6.79 13.62 8.59
N SER A 331 -6.67 12.72 7.62
CA SER A 331 -6.97 13.01 6.21
C SER A 331 -7.81 11.88 5.63
N THR A 332 -8.76 12.24 4.79
CA THR A 332 -9.64 11.27 4.12
C THR A 332 -9.04 10.85 2.78
N PHE A 333 -9.03 9.54 2.57
CA PHE A 333 -8.54 8.86 1.39
C PHE A 333 -9.64 7.99 0.82
N ARG A 334 -9.70 7.85 -0.50
CA ARG A 334 -10.64 6.94 -1.17
C ARG A 334 -9.87 5.97 -2.04
N LEU A 335 -9.94 4.69 -1.69
CA LEU A 335 -9.25 3.60 -2.38
C LEU A 335 -10.26 2.80 -3.18
N LYS A 336 -9.88 2.39 -4.38
CA LYS A 336 -10.71 1.62 -5.30
C LYS A 336 -9.90 0.49 -5.94
N PHE A 337 -10.52 -0.67 -6.17
CA PHE A 337 -9.97 -1.69 -7.07
C PHE A 337 -10.44 -1.46 -8.51
N GLU A 338 -9.51 -1.36 -9.44
CA GLU A 338 -9.83 -1.11 -10.86
C GLU A 338 -10.38 -2.33 -11.59
N GLU A 339 -9.90 -3.52 -11.24
CA GLU A 339 -10.25 -4.80 -11.91
C GLU A 339 -10.72 -5.87 -10.90
N PRO A 340 -11.77 -5.62 -10.08
CA PRO A 340 -12.38 -6.67 -9.27
C PRO A 340 -13.09 -7.67 -10.19
N VAL A 341 -12.98 -8.96 -9.90
CA VAL A 341 -13.48 -10.03 -10.79
C VAL A 341 -14.56 -10.83 -10.08
N GLY A 342 -15.82 -10.58 -10.43
CA GLY A 342 -16.96 -11.12 -9.70
C GLY A 342 -16.96 -10.64 -8.24
N ASN A 343 -16.90 -11.58 -7.29
CA ASN A 343 -16.75 -11.26 -5.86
C ASN A 343 -15.29 -11.35 -5.37
N MET A 344 -14.30 -11.40 -6.28
CA MET A 344 -12.88 -11.36 -5.94
C MET A 344 -12.31 -9.95 -6.11
N TRP A 345 -11.23 -9.65 -5.39
CA TRP A 345 -10.45 -8.42 -5.52
C TRP A 345 -9.55 -8.37 -6.76
N ALA A 346 -9.37 -9.51 -7.42
CA ALA A 346 -8.23 -9.73 -8.30
C ALA A 346 -8.55 -10.59 -9.53
N ILE A 347 -7.75 -10.39 -10.57
CA ILE A 347 -7.61 -11.33 -11.68
C ILE A 347 -6.97 -12.61 -11.16
N GLU A 348 -7.43 -13.76 -11.63
CA GLU A 348 -6.86 -15.05 -11.27
C GLU A 348 -6.29 -15.78 -12.49
N ARG A 349 -5.09 -16.37 -12.35
CA ARG A 349 -4.51 -17.23 -13.38
C ARG A 349 -3.77 -18.44 -12.83
N LEU A 350 -3.75 -19.51 -13.61
CA LEU A 350 -2.92 -20.69 -13.41
C LEU A 350 -1.55 -20.45 -14.06
N VAL A 351 -0.47 -20.61 -13.29
CA VAL A 351 0.88 -20.18 -13.69
C VAL A 351 1.82 -21.36 -13.89
N SER A 352 1.63 -22.47 -13.18
CA SER A 352 2.46 -23.67 -13.34
C SER A 352 1.69 -24.93 -13.00
N GLY A 353 1.81 -25.94 -13.89
CA GLY A 353 1.13 -27.22 -13.73
C GLY A 353 -0.38 -27.04 -13.58
N ARG A 354 -0.97 -27.70 -12.58
CA ARG A 354 -2.39 -27.57 -12.20
C ARG A 354 -2.60 -26.96 -10.82
N THR A 355 -1.53 -26.83 -10.02
CA THR A 355 -1.59 -26.47 -8.60
C THR A 355 -1.20 -25.02 -8.32
N VAL A 356 -0.37 -24.40 -9.15
CA VAL A 356 0.19 -23.08 -8.82
C VAL A 356 -0.60 -21.97 -9.51
N ARG A 357 -1.24 -21.14 -8.70
CA ARG A 357 -2.08 -20.02 -9.13
C ARG A 357 -1.50 -18.69 -8.68
N GLU A 358 -1.94 -17.62 -9.31
CA GLU A 358 -1.58 -16.24 -8.96
C GLU A 358 -2.81 -15.36 -9.04
N ARG A 359 -3.02 -14.57 -7.98
CA ARG A 359 -4.00 -13.48 -7.94
C ARG A 359 -3.31 -12.14 -8.06
N ILE A 360 -3.87 -11.27 -8.89
CA ILE A 360 -3.26 -9.99 -9.26
C ILE A 360 -4.27 -8.87 -9.01
N TYR A 361 -3.84 -7.94 -8.16
CA TYR A 361 -4.63 -6.90 -7.53
C TYR A 361 -4.28 -5.54 -8.14
N PHE A 362 -5.29 -4.66 -8.28
CA PHE A 362 -5.14 -3.32 -8.85
C PHE A 362 -5.74 -2.25 -7.93
N PRO A 363 -5.14 -2.03 -6.74
CA PRO A 363 -5.54 -0.93 -5.88
C PRO A 363 -5.14 0.40 -6.52
N LEU A 364 -6.08 1.33 -6.59
CA LEU A 364 -5.93 2.71 -7.05
C LEU A 364 -6.43 3.64 -5.96
N LEU A 365 -5.59 4.58 -5.55
CA LEU A 365 -6.03 5.65 -4.66
C LEU A 365 -6.63 6.79 -5.48
N VAL A 366 -7.96 6.89 -5.52
CA VAL A 366 -8.67 7.83 -6.42
C VAL A 366 -8.84 9.23 -5.83
N ALA A 367 -8.71 9.40 -4.51
CA ALA A 367 -8.78 10.70 -3.86
C ALA A 367 -8.04 10.72 -2.51
N GLY A 368 -7.60 11.92 -2.12
CA GLY A 368 -6.89 12.21 -0.88
C GLY A 368 -5.88 13.36 -1.05
N PRO A 369 -5.07 13.64 -0.02
CA PRO A 369 -3.90 14.53 -0.11
C PRO A 369 -2.89 14.01 -1.14
N GLN A 370 -2.29 14.91 -1.92
CA GLN A 370 -1.40 14.53 -3.04
C GLN A 370 0.01 14.14 -2.60
N ASN A 371 0.47 14.68 -1.47
CA ASN A 371 1.85 14.52 -0.99
C ASN A 371 1.92 13.57 0.23
N ILE A 372 0.80 12.97 0.60
CA ILE A 372 0.70 11.99 1.68
C ILE A 372 0.22 10.67 1.09
N TYR A 373 0.95 9.58 1.39
CA TYR A 373 0.53 8.24 0.96
C TYR A 373 -0.36 7.58 2.01
N LEU A 374 -1.22 6.68 1.56
CA LEU A 374 -2.02 5.80 2.42
C LEU A 374 -1.25 4.49 2.64
N GLU A 375 -1.18 4.01 3.87
CA GLU A 375 -0.73 2.66 4.20
C GLU A 375 -1.63 1.97 5.22
N ASN A 376 -1.27 0.75 5.62
CA ASN A 376 -2.00 -0.02 6.63
C ASN A 376 -3.44 -0.40 6.25
N VAL A 377 -3.72 -0.55 4.96
CA VAL A 377 -5.00 -1.09 4.45
C VAL A 377 -4.86 -2.58 4.17
N VAL A 378 -5.83 -3.38 4.58
CA VAL A 378 -5.82 -4.84 4.47
C VAL A 378 -7.06 -5.33 3.73
N ILE A 379 -6.87 -6.29 2.82
CA ILE A 379 -7.95 -7.05 2.17
C ILE A 379 -8.00 -8.48 2.73
N TYR A 380 -9.21 -9.06 2.72
CA TYR A 380 -9.44 -10.43 3.13
C TYR A 380 -9.60 -11.36 1.92
N GLU A 381 -8.86 -12.47 1.94
CA GLU A 381 -8.85 -13.49 0.90
C GLU A 381 -9.22 -14.88 1.46
N PRO A 382 -10.49 -15.29 1.39
CA PRO A 382 -10.95 -16.56 1.99
C PRO A 382 -10.50 -17.81 1.22
N GLY A 383 -10.05 -17.66 -0.03
CA GLY A 383 -9.70 -18.78 -0.91
C GLY A 383 -8.22 -19.15 -0.93
N ILE A 384 -7.41 -18.52 -0.07
CA ILE A 384 -5.96 -18.74 0.05
C ILE A 384 -5.63 -18.85 1.53
N TYR A 385 -4.92 -19.89 1.93
CA TYR A 385 -4.40 -20.03 3.29
C TYR A 385 -2.96 -19.53 3.39
N TYR A 386 -2.53 -19.16 4.59
CA TYR A 386 -1.22 -18.57 4.83
C TYR A 386 -0.08 -19.48 4.34
N GLU A 387 -0.16 -20.78 4.66
CA GLU A 387 0.80 -21.80 4.26
C GLU A 387 0.82 -22.12 2.76
N GLN A 388 -0.23 -21.73 2.03
CA GLN A 388 -0.31 -21.91 0.58
C GLN A 388 0.45 -20.83 -0.19
N VAL A 389 0.79 -19.71 0.45
CA VAL A 389 1.48 -18.60 -0.22
C VAL A 389 2.92 -19.00 -0.53
N LEU A 390 3.29 -18.97 -1.82
CA LEU A 390 4.62 -19.30 -2.30
C LEU A 390 5.52 -18.06 -2.39
N ASN A 391 4.99 -16.97 -2.94
CA ASN A 391 5.63 -15.67 -2.98
C ASN A 391 4.62 -14.54 -3.26
N THR A 392 5.07 -13.32 -3.03
CA THR A 392 4.35 -12.09 -3.36
C THR A 392 5.24 -11.22 -4.24
N TYR A 393 4.61 -10.34 -5.03
CA TYR A 393 5.33 -9.43 -5.92
C TYR A 393 4.54 -8.14 -6.09
N SER A 394 5.21 -6.99 -5.93
CA SER A 394 4.66 -5.68 -6.29
C SER A 394 5.36 -5.17 -7.55
N LEU A 395 4.61 -4.58 -8.48
CA LEU A 395 5.17 -4.00 -9.70
C LEU A 395 6.22 -2.91 -9.40
N PHE A 396 6.04 -2.20 -8.28
CA PHE A 396 6.94 -1.15 -7.81
C PHE A 396 7.95 -1.65 -6.78
N GLU A 397 8.10 -2.97 -6.63
CA GLU A 397 9.06 -3.59 -5.71
C GLU A 397 8.84 -3.17 -4.25
N ARG A 398 7.59 -2.82 -3.91
CA ARG A 398 7.15 -2.50 -2.55
C ARG A 398 6.83 -3.77 -1.78
N ASP A 399 7.13 -3.77 -0.49
CA ASP A 399 6.84 -4.89 0.40
C ASP A 399 5.32 -5.15 0.49
N ILE A 400 4.97 -6.44 0.52
CA ILE A 400 3.60 -6.93 0.68
C ILE A 400 3.59 -7.83 1.90
N GLU A 401 3.00 -7.34 2.98
CA GLU A 401 2.81 -8.12 4.20
C GLU A 401 1.51 -8.92 4.12
N PHE A 402 1.52 -10.13 4.67
CA PHE A 402 0.35 -10.97 4.74
C PHE A 402 0.36 -11.81 6.01
N PHE A 403 -0.83 -12.11 6.52
CA PHE A 403 -1.04 -12.78 7.80
C PHE A 403 -2.18 -13.78 7.68
N GLU A 404 -2.25 -14.73 8.61
CA GLU A 404 -3.42 -15.60 8.72
C GLU A 404 -4.66 -14.76 9.09
N ALA A 405 -5.75 -14.88 8.34
CA ALA A 405 -6.90 -13.98 8.50
C ALA A 405 -7.49 -14.01 9.92
N ASN A 406 -7.48 -15.15 10.60
CA ASN A 406 -8.01 -15.26 11.97
C ASN A 406 -7.20 -14.43 12.99
N THR A 407 -5.92 -14.15 12.70
CA THR A 407 -5.07 -13.32 13.58
C THR A 407 -5.43 -11.84 13.50
N SER A 408 -5.90 -11.37 12.34
CA SER A 408 -6.24 -9.97 12.09
C SER A 408 -7.75 -9.71 12.05
N MET A 409 -8.57 -10.74 11.85
CA MET A 409 -10.03 -10.66 11.69
C MET A 409 -10.68 -11.87 12.35
N ILE A 410 -11.12 -11.72 13.61
CA ILE A 410 -11.66 -12.80 14.43
C ILE A 410 -12.76 -13.57 13.68
N GLY A 411 -12.60 -14.89 13.57
CA GLY A 411 -13.59 -15.79 12.96
C GLY A 411 -13.54 -15.88 11.44
N LYS A 412 -12.59 -15.19 10.78
CA LYS A 412 -12.31 -15.36 9.35
C LYS A 412 -11.19 -16.39 9.14
N ILE A 413 -11.26 -17.15 8.05
CA ILE A 413 -10.28 -18.19 7.69
C ILE A 413 -9.80 -17.90 6.27
N GLY A 414 -8.50 -17.81 6.07
CA GLY A 414 -7.91 -17.40 4.81
C GLY A 414 -6.69 -16.54 5.02
N LEU A 415 -6.47 -15.62 4.09
CA LEU A 415 -5.32 -14.72 4.08
C LEU A 415 -5.78 -13.28 4.31
N ALA A 416 -5.09 -12.54 5.16
CA ALA A 416 -5.18 -11.09 5.23
C ALA A 416 -3.96 -10.51 4.53
N VAL A 417 -4.16 -9.64 3.52
CA VAL A 417 -3.06 -9.07 2.73
C VAL A 417 -3.04 -7.55 2.92
N LYS A 418 -1.93 -7.01 3.43
CA LYS A 418 -1.69 -5.56 3.55
C LYS A 418 -1.34 -5.02 2.17
N ILE A 419 -2.17 -4.10 1.68
CA ILE A 419 -1.94 -3.39 0.43
C ILE A 419 -0.67 -2.54 0.59
N PRO A 420 0.25 -2.56 -0.39
CA PRO A 420 1.41 -1.67 -0.39
C PRO A 420 0.99 -0.20 -0.26
N TYR A 421 1.87 0.63 0.28
CA TYR A 421 1.60 2.07 0.35
C TYR A 421 1.29 2.64 -1.04
N ILE A 422 0.41 3.63 -1.10
CA ILE A 422 -0.11 4.15 -2.37
C ILE A 422 -0.37 5.67 -2.28
N TYR A 423 -0.02 6.40 -3.34
CA TYR A 423 -0.31 7.84 -3.46
C TYR A 423 -1.56 8.08 -4.30
N VAL A 424 -2.14 9.28 -4.18
CA VAL A 424 -3.33 9.63 -4.97
C VAL A 424 -2.99 9.63 -6.47
N ASN A 425 -3.91 9.08 -7.27
CA ASN A 425 -3.77 8.82 -8.70
C ASN A 425 -2.70 7.78 -9.08
N GLU A 426 -2.19 7.02 -8.11
CA GLU A 426 -1.32 5.88 -8.36
C GLU A 426 -2.14 4.59 -8.29
N THR A 427 -2.01 3.71 -9.29
CA THR A 427 -2.38 2.29 -9.15
C THR A 427 -1.12 1.52 -8.78
N CYS A 428 -1.16 0.70 -7.74
CA CYS A 428 -0.03 -0.14 -7.32
C CYS A 428 -0.35 -1.62 -7.52
N PRO A 429 -0.16 -2.18 -8.75
CA PRO A 429 -0.40 -3.59 -8.99
C PRO A 429 0.50 -4.48 -8.13
N PHE A 430 -0.11 -5.48 -7.51
CA PHE A 430 0.62 -6.51 -6.76
C PHE A 430 0.01 -7.89 -6.96
N SER A 431 0.75 -8.94 -6.66
CA SER A 431 0.28 -10.32 -6.79
C SER A 431 0.66 -11.20 -5.62
N VAL A 432 -0.20 -12.20 -5.40
CA VAL A 432 0.01 -13.30 -4.45
C VAL A 432 -0.01 -14.59 -5.26
N LYS A 433 1.11 -15.29 -5.26
CA LYS A 433 1.26 -16.61 -5.88
C LYS A 433 1.10 -17.68 -4.80
N TYR A 434 0.30 -18.68 -5.07
CA TYR A 434 -0.07 -19.69 -4.08
C TYR A 434 -0.28 -21.06 -4.71
N GLU A 435 -0.20 -22.10 -3.89
CA GLU A 435 -0.43 -23.48 -4.28
C GLU A 435 -1.81 -23.98 -3.82
N THR A 436 -2.51 -24.68 -4.70
CA THR A 436 -3.80 -25.30 -4.43
C THR A 436 -3.68 -26.81 -4.43
N ASP A 437 -4.20 -27.42 -3.37
CA ASP A 437 -4.11 -28.86 -3.07
C ASP A 437 -5.48 -29.51 -2.80
N HIS A 438 -6.57 -28.74 -2.88
CA HIS A 438 -7.90 -29.24 -2.58
C HIS A 438 -8.56 -29.92 -3.77
N VAL A 439 -9.42 -30.89 -3.47
CA VAL A 439 -10.20 -31.65 -4.46
C VAL A 439 -11.68 -31.29 -4.35
N LEU A 440 -12.26 -30.82 -5.45
CA LEU A 440 -13.70 -30.62 -5.57
C LEU A 440 -14.34 -31.84 -6.24
N ARG A 441 -14.99 -32.67 -5.42
CA ARG A 441 -15.72 -33.85 -5.86
C ARG A 441 -17.22 -33.60 -5.84
N ILE A 442 -17.88 -33.79 -6.99
CA ILE A 442 -19.31 -33.56 -7.19
C ILE A 442 -19.94 -34.84 -7.72
N VAL A 443 -21.05 -35.27 -7.13
CA VAL A 443 -21.83 -36.44 -7.57
C VAL A 443 -23.26 -36.00 -7.86
N ILE A 444 -23.66 -36.14 -9.12
CA ILE A 444 -24.96 -35.72 -9.63
C ILE A 444 -25.87 -36.94 -9.71
N THR A 445 -26.99 -36.84 -9.01
CA THR A 445 -27.99 -37.91 -8.97
C THR A 445 -29.38 -37.37 -9.22
N ASP A 446 -30.32 -38.26 -9.46
CA ASP A 446 -31.74 -37.93 -9.39
C ASP A 446 -32.27 -37.95 -7.93
N LYS A 447 -33.58 -37.83 -7.75
CA LYS A 447 -34.22 -37.84 -6.43
C LYS A 447 -34.17 -39.20 -5.70
N ILE A 448 -33.92 -40.30 -6.40
CA ILE A 448 -33.77 -41.64 -5.81
C ILE A 448 -32.30 -42.10 -5.73
N LYS A 449 -31.36 -41.16 -5.83
CA LYS A 449 -29.91 -41.37 -5.74
C LYS A 449 -29.31 -42.21 -6.87
N MET A 450 -29.98 -42.28 -8.02
CA MET A 450 -29.41 -42.88 -9.22
C MET A 450 -28.46 -41.88 -9.91
N PRO A 451 -27.24 -42.30 -10.31
CA PRO A 451 -26.31 -41.48 -11.07
C PRO A 451 -26.91 -40.88 -12.35
N LEU A 452 -26.67 -39.59 -12.58
CA LEU A 452 -26.95 -38.94 -13.85
C LEU A 452 -25.68 -38.96 -14.71
N VAL A 453 -25.57 -39.95 -15.60
CA VAL A 453 -24.37 -40.25 -16.42
C VAL A 453 -24.36 -39.46 -17.72
N GLY A 454 -23.32 -38.67 -18.03
CA GLY A 454 -23.22 -37.89 -19.26
C GLY A 454 -23.71 -36.43 -19.15
N ALA A 455 -23.92 -35.93 -17.94
CA ALA A 455 -24.34 -34.55 -17.68
C ALA A 455 -23.15 -33.61 -17.81
N ARG A 456 -23.35 -32.47 -18.48
CA ARG A 456 -22.35 -31.41 -18.56
C ARG A 456 -22.46 -30.51 -17.32
N VAL A 457 -21.32 -30.16 -16.73
CA VAL A 457 -21.28 -29.29 -15.55
C VAL A 457 -20.43 -28.07 -15.82
N GLU A 458 -20.95 -26.91 -15.46
CA GLU A 458 -20.19 -25.66 -15.43
C GLU A 458 -19.95 -25.26 -13.97
N ILE A 459 -18.71 -24.89 -13.66
CA ILE A 459 -18.28 -24.57 -12.30
C ILE A 459 -17.98 -23.07 -12.23
N PHE A 460 -18.45 -22.43 -11.17
CA PHE A 460 -18.28 -21.02 -10.91
C PHE A 460 -17.63 -20.83 -9.54
N PHE A 461 -16.66 -19.94 -9.45
CA PHE A 461 -15.95 -19.54 -8.25
C PHE A 461 -16.06 -18.02 -8.10
N PHE A 462 -16.49 -17.52 -6.94
CA PHE A 462 -16.81 -16.10 -6.73
C PHE A 462 -17.69 -15.49 -7.83
N THR A 463 -18.75 -16.19 -8.23
CA THR A 463 -19.71 -15.82 -9.30
C THR A 463 -19.17 -15.83 -10.74
N MET A 464 -17.88 -16.07 -10.93
CA MET A 464 -17.25 -16.14 -12.26
C MET A 464 -17.01 -17.59 -12.67
N ARG A 465 -17.08 -17.88 -13.97
CA ARG A 465 -16.82 -19.25 -14.47
C ARG A 465 -15.37 -19.63 -14.16
N TYR A 466 -15.18 -20.74 -13.45
CA TYR A 466 -13.86 -21.20 -13.00
C TYR A 466 -12.98 -21.60 -14.19
N GLY A 467 -11.71 -21.21 -14.14
CA GLY A 467 -10.82 -21.26 -15.28
C GLY A 467 -9.34 -21.28 -14.95
N THR A 468 -8.54 -21.48 -16.00
CA THR A 468 -7.08 -21.27 -15.96
C THR A 468 -6.72 -19.79 -16.02
N TYR A 469 -7.64 -18.94 -16.48
CA TYR A 469 -7.53 -17.49 -16.46
C TYR A 469 -8.92 -16.88 -16.29
N VAL A 470 -9.08 -15.94 -15.36
CA VAL A 470 -10.36 -15.29 -15.04
C VAL A 470 -10.12 -13.79 -14.84
N SER A 471 -10.66 -12.97 -15.75
CA SER A 471 -10.75 -11.51 -15.64
C SER A 471 -12.14 -11.03 -16.07
N ASN A 472 -12.40 -9.73 -15.93
CA ASN A 472 -13.64 -9.11 -16.42
C ASN A 472 -13.79 -9.17 -17.94
N GLN A 473 -12.66 -9.17 -18.66
CA GLN A 473 -12.63 -9.11 -20.13
C GLN A 473 -12.56 -10.50 -20.76
N HIS A 474 -11.92 -11.46 -20.08
CA HIS A 474 -11.67 -12.78 -20.63
C HIS A 474 -11.71 -13.87 -19.57
N ILE A 475 -12.34 -14.99 -19.91
CA ILE A 475 -12.33 -16.20 -19.10
C ILE A 475 -11.89 -17.36 -19.99
N GLN A 476 -10.85 -18.07 -19.56
CA GLN A 476 -10.46 -19.36 -20.12
C GLN A 476 -10.92 -20.46 -19.16
N PRO A 477 -12.12 -21.05 -19.38
CA PRO A 477 -12.71 -21.97 -18.42
C PRO A 477 -12.02 -23.33 -18.40
N ILE A 478 -12.07 -24.00 -17.24
CA ILE A 478 -11.76 -25.42 -17.13
C ILE A 478 -13.06 -26.18 -17.39
N ASP A 479 -13.07 -27.02 -18.42
CA ASP A 479 -14.21 -27.91 -18.69
C ASP A 479 -13.99 -29.23 -17.92
N PRO A 480 -14.79 -29.53 -16.88
CA PRO A 480 -14.69 -30.79 -16.16
C PRO A 480 -15.16 -31.99 -17.01
N GLY A 481 -15.73 -31.76 -18.19
CA GLY A 481 -16.27 -32.79 -19.06
C GLY A 481 -17.69 -33.20 -18.71
N LEU A 482 -18.03 -34.44 -19.07
CA LEU A 482 -19.31 -35.06 -18.77
C LEU A 482 -19.19 -35.95 -17.52
N THR A 483 -20.25 -36.05 -16.73
CA THR A 483 -20.29 -36.97 -15.59
C THR A 483 -20.06 -38.42 -16.03
N ASP A 484 -19.29 -39.16 -15.23
CA ASP A 484 -18.99 -40.57 -15.48
C ASP A 484 -20.17 -41.51 -15.16
N GLU A 485 -19.93 -42.83 -15.19
CA GLU A 485 -20.93 -43.86 -14.86
C GLU A 485 -21.48 -43.77 -13.42
N ASN A 486 -20.74 -43.13 -12.52
CA ASN A 486 -21.16 -42.85 -11.15
C ASN A 486 -21.82 -41.48 -11.00
N GLY A 487 -22.04 -40.76 -12.12
CA GLY A 487 -22.59 -39.41 -12.10
C GLY A 487 -21.61 -38.39 -11.53
N GLN A 488 -20.32 -38.73 -11.49
CA GLN A 488 -19.28 -38.00 -10.78
C GLN A 488 -18.47 -37.09 -11.70
N ILE A 489 -18.05 -35.96 -11.13
CA ILE A 489 -17.00 -35.07 -11.64
C ILE A 489 -16.02 -34.80 -10.51
N VAL A 490 -14.72 -34.83 -10.83
CA VAL A 490 -13.63 -34.55 -9.89
C VAL A 490 -12.72 -33.49 -10.50
N LEU A 491 -12.57 -32.36 -9.83
CA LEU A 491 -11.51 -31.41 -10.09
C LEU A 491 -10.48 -31.49 -8.97
N ASN A 492 -9.23 -31.77 -9.32
CA ASN A 492 -8.11 -31.70 -8.40
C ASN A 492 -7.49 -30.31 -8.46
N ASP A 493 -6.73 -29.98 -7.41
CA ASP A 493 -5.88 -28.80 -7.35
C ASP A 493 -6.67 -27.50 -7.57
N VAL A 494 -7.78 -27.35 -6.84
CA VAL A 494 -8.62 -26.16 -6.88
C VAL A 494 -8.45 -25.32 -5.62
N PRO A 495 -8.66 -23.99 -5.68
CA PRO A 495 -8.69 -23.16 -4.48
C PRO A 495 -9.69 -23.68 -3.46
N ILE A 496 -9.37 -23.51 -2.18
CA ILE A 496 -10.35 -23.80 -1.14
C ILE A 496 -11.51 -22.81 -1.24
N GLY A 497 -12.74 -23.28 -1.02
CA GLY A 497 -13.88 -22.38 -0.85
C GLY A 497 -15.20 -22.94 -1.35
N ASN A 498 -16.14 -22.01 -1.50
CA ASN A 498 -17.49 -22.27 -2.00
C ASN A 498 -17.55 -22.03 -3.52
N TYR A 499 -18.18 -22.96 -4.21
CA TYR A 499 -18.39 -22.96 -5.65
C TYR A 499 -19.87 -23.06 -5.96
N THR A 500 -20.26 -22.61 -7.14
CA THR A 500 -21.60 -22.83 -7.70
C THR A 500 -21.48 -23.72 -8.92
N VAL A 501 -22.33 -24.74 -9.02
CA VAL A 501 -22.37 -25.67 -10.14
C VAL A 501 -23.68 -25.53 -10.90
N LYS A 502 -23.58 -25.40 -12.22
CA LYS A 502 -24.73 -25.46 -13.14
C LYS A 502 -24.68 -26.76 -13.92
N VAL A 503 -25.74 -27.54 -13.81
CA VAL A 503 -25.86 -28.87 -14.42
C VAL A 503 -26.75 -28.78 -15.65
N TYR A 504 -26.26 -29.33 -16.74
CA TYR A 504 -26.98 -29.44 -18.01
C TYR A 504 -27.08 -30.91 -18.43
N TRP A 505 -28.29 -31.33 -18.80
CA TRP A 505 -28.57 -32.68 -19.29
C TRP A 505 -29.20 -32.59 -20.68
N GLU A 506 -28.66 -33.33 -21.66
CA GLU A 506 -29.14 -33.27 -23.06
C GLU A 506 -29.24 -31.82 -23.60
N GLY A 507 -28.27 -30.97 -23.23
CA GLY A 507 -28.22 -29.56 -23.63
C GLY A 507 -29.18 -28.62 -22.88
N LYS A 508 -29.99 -29.12 -21.93
CA LYS A 508 -30.92 -28.31 -21.15
C LYS A 508 -30.39 -28.07 -19.74
N PHE A 509 -30.53 -26.85 -19.24
CA PHE A 509 -30.27 -26.55 -17.84
C PHE A 509 -31.23 -27.33 -16.94
N VAL A 510 -30.69 -27.98 -15.91
CA VAL A 510 -31.44 -28.84 -14.99
C VAL A 510 -31.43 -28.30 -13.58
N LYS A 511 -30.25 -27.89 -13.10
CA LYS A 511 -30.06 -27.56 -11.68
C LYS A 511 -28.88 -26.61 -11.49
N GLU A 512 -29.05 -25.70 -10.55
CA GLU A 512 -27.96 -24.96 -9.91
C GLU A 512 -27.85 -25.40 -8.44
N ALA A 513 -26.62 -25.54 -7.94
CA ALA A 513 -26.35 -25.89 -6.55
C ALA A 513 -25.05 -25.29 -6.04
N SER A 514 -24.97 -25.03 -4.74
CA SER A 514 -23.73 -24.66 -4.07
C SER A 514 -22.99 -25.90 -3.60
N VAL A 515 -21.69 -25.96 -3.89
CA VAL A 515 -20.78 -27.04 -3.51
C VAL A 515 -19.51 -26.44 -2.91
N ASN A 516 -18.72 -27.21 -2.17
CA ASN A 516 -17.49 -26.69 -1.58
C ASN A 516 -16.42 -27.75 -1.42
N THR A 517 -15.18 -27.31 -1.25
CA THR A 517 -14.01 -28.18 -1.05
C THR A 517 -13.88 -28.65 0.39
N PHE A 518 -14.66 -28.11 1.33
CA PHE A 518 -14.68 -28.54 2.73
C PHE A 518 -15.33 -29.92 2.91
N LYS A 519 -16.10 -30.39 1.92
CA LYS A 519 -16.73 -31.71 1.90
C LYS A 519 -15.94 -32.66 1.03
N GLU A 520 -15.76 -33.89 1.51
CA GLU A 520 -15.18 -34.99 0.74
C GLU A 520 -15.97 -35.28 -0.55
N THR A 521 -17.30 -35.17 -0.50
CA THR A 521 -18.19 -35.32 -1.66
C THR A 521 -19.39 -34.40 -1.57
N ASN A 522 -19.69 -33.69 -2.66
CA ASN A 522 -20.88 -32.85 -2.79
C ASN A 522 -21.95 -33.57 -3.61
N PHE A 523 -23.09 -33.89 -3.00
CA PHE A 523 -24.22 -34.48 -3.71
C PHE A 523 -25.15 -33.41 -4.27
N VAL A 524 -25.43 -33.48 -5.57
CA VAL A 524 -26.36 -32.58 -6.28
C VAL A 524 -27.54 -33.40 -6.80
N TYR A 525 -28.73 -33.15 -6.23
CA TYR A 525 -29.96 -33.85 -6.60
C TYR A 525 -30.71 -33.10 -7.70
N THR A 526 -31.01 -33.80 -8.79
CA THR A 526 -31.73 -33.29 -9.96
C THR A 526 -33.14 -33.86 -10.03
N SER A 527 -34.01 -33.18 -10.78
CA SER A 527 -35.37 -33.67 -11.08
C SER A 527 -35.45 -34.48 -12.37
N VAL A 528 -34.31 -34.82 -12.99
CA VAL A 528 -34.30 -35.66 -14.20
C VAL A 528 -34.88 -37.02 -13.82
N PRO A 529 -35.99 -37.45 -14.44
CA PRO A 529 -36.61 -38.71 -14.07
C PRO A 529 -35.70 -39.85 -14.50
N HIS A 530 -35.24 -40.66 -13.54
CA HIS A 530 -34.62 -41.93 -13.87
C HIS A 530 -35.70 -42.91 -14.29
N PHE A 531 -35.57 -43.43 -15.52
CA PHE A 531 -36.40 -44.51 -16.00
C PHE A 531 -35.63 -45.82 -15.77
N PRO A 532 -36.04 -46.69 -14.83
CA PRO A 532 -35.31 -47.92 -14.54
C PRO A 532 -35.57 -48.95 -15.64
N ILE A 533 -34.96 -48.75 -16.80
CA ILE A 533 -35.12 -49.59 -18.00
C ILE A 533 -34.89 -51.05 -17.65
N TRP A 534 -33.91 -51.37 -16.80
CA TRP A 534 -33.65 -52.73 -16.34
C TRP A 534 -34.83 -53.34 -15.57
N ILE A 535 -35.45 -52.60 -14.66
CA ILE A 535 -36.62 -53.09 -13.92
C ILE A 535 -37.76 -53.37 -14.90
N LEU A 536 -37.93 -52.52 -15.92
CA LEU A 536 -38.95 -52.70 -16.95
C LEU A 536 -38.64 -53.90 -17.87
N VAL A 537 -37.39 -54.05 -18.30
CA VAL A 537 -36.92 -55.18 -19.13
C VAL A 537 -37.05 -56.50 -18.36
N PHE A 538 -36.54 -56.57 -17.13
CA PHE A 538 -36.71 -57.77 -16.29
C PHE A 538 -38.17 -58.04 -15.97
N GLY A 539 -38.97 -57.00 -15.73
CA GLY A 539 -40.42 -57.12 -15.54
C GLY A 539 -41.10 -57.74 -16.76
N ILE A 540 -40.84 -57.21 -17.96
CA ILE A 540 -41.40 -57.71 -19.21
C ILE A 540 -40.95 -59.15 -19.48
N VAL A 541 -39.66 -59.47 -19.31
CA VAL A 541 -39.13 -60.82 -19.51
C VAL A 541 -39.79 -61.81 -18.54
N ASN A 542 -39.97 -61.43 -17.27
CA ASN A 542 -40.67 -62.26 -16.30
C ASN A 542 -42.14 -62.49 -16.67
N VAL A 543 -42.86 -61.43 -17.07
CA VAL A 543 -44.26 -61.54 -17.50
C VAL A 543 -44.40 -62.46 -18.72
N ILE A 544 -43.51 -62.32 -19.71
CA ILE A 544 -43.49 -63.20 -20.89
C ILE A 544 -43.24 -64.66 -20.46
N THR A 545 -42.25 -64.88 -19.60
CA THR A 545 -41.88 -66.23 -19.12
C THR A 545 -43.04 -66.89 -18.36
N ILE A 546 -43.69 -66.15 -17.47
CA ILE A 546 -44.87 -66.60 -16.71
C ILE A 546 -46.04 -66.90 -17.67
N THR A 547 -46.29 -66.03 -18.65
CA THR A 547 -47.39 -66.21 -19.61
C THR A 547 -47.19 -67.45 -20.48
N VAL A 548 -45.97 -67.67 -20.98
CA VAL A 548 -45.61 -68.87 -21.74
C VAL A 548 -45.72 -70.13 -20.87
N GLY A 549 -45.23 -70.09 -19.63
CA GLY A 549 -45.37 -71.18 -18.66
C GLY A 549 -46.83 -71.52 -18.35
N PHE A 550 -47.67 -70.50 -18.16
CA PHE A 550 -49.10 -70.65 -17.92
C PHE A 550 -49.84 -71.22 -19.13
N MET A 551 -49.51 -70.78 -20.35
CA MET A 551 -50.02 -71.36 -21.59
C MET A 551 -49.65 -72.85 -21.71
N PHE A 552 -48.43 -73.22 -21.35
CA PHE A 552 -47.96 -74.61 -21.34
C PHE A 552 -48.72 -75.46 -20.31
N TYR A 553 -48.91 -74.93 -19.10
CA TYR A 553 -49.72 -75.57 -18.06
C TYR A 553 -51.17 -75.79 -18.51
N ARG A 554 -51.84 -74.79 -19.12
CA ARG A 554 -53.19 -74.94 -19.65
C ARG A 554 -53.27 -75.97 -20.78
N LYS A 555 -52.27 -76.02 -21.66
CA LYS A 555 -52.23 -76.96 -22.79
C LYS A 555 -52.05 -78.40 -22.33
N ASN A 556 -51.22 -78.65 -21.32
CA ASN A 556 -51.01 -79.99 -20.76
C ASN A 556 -52.06 -80.40 -19.72
N LYS A 557 -52.80 -79.45 -19.12
CA LYS A 557 -53.99 -79.75 -18.30
C LYS A 557 -55.16 -80.29 -19.13
N LYS A 558 -55.21 -80.00 -20.44
CA LYS A 558 -56.18 -80.59 -21.40
C LYS A 558 -55.76 -81.95 -21.97
N LEU A 559 -54.57 -82.44 -21.62
CA LEU A 559 -54.03 -83.75 -22.03
C LEU A 559 -54.01 -84.76 -20.86
N ARG A 560 -54.67 -84.44 -19.75
CA ARG A 560 -54.93 -85.35 -18.63
C ARG A 560 -56.41 -85.67 -18.55
#